data_AF-A0AAW6YDW4-F1
#
_entry.id   AF-A0AAW6YDW4-F1
#
_cell.length_a   1.000
_cell.length_b   1.000
_cell.length_c   1.000
_cell.angle_alpha   90.00
_cell.angle_beta   90.00
_cell.angle_gamma   90.00
#
_symmetry.space_group_name_H-M   'P 1'
#
loop_
_entity.id
_entity.type
_entity.pdbx_description
1 polymer ?
#
loop_
_entity_poly.entity_id
_entity_poly.type
_entity_poly.pdbx_seq_one_letter_code
_entity_poly.pdbx_strand_id
1 'polypeptide(L)'
;EHTLAVAEAVVTTQRDWGNRTDRKNAKTKYTLERVGVETFKAEVERRAGIKFEPIRPYEFTGRGDRIGWVKGIDDNWHLTLFIENGRILD
;
A
#
# COMPACT_ATOMS: atom_id res chain seq x y z
N GLU A 1 7.10 -7.87 -12.57
CA GLU A 1 7.02 -7.16 -13.87
C GLU A 1 5.91 -6.10 -13.89
N HIS A 2 4.66 -6.43 -13.57
CA HIS A 2 3.54 -5.47 -13.67
C HIS A 2 3.38 -4.48 -12.49
N THR A 3 4.27 -4.46 -11.50
CA THR A 3 4.11 -3.68 -10.25
C THR A 3 3.86 -2.19 -10.51
N LEU A 4 4.63 -1.57 -11.41
CA LEU A 4 4.47 -0.14 -11.71
C LEU A 4 3.17 0.15 -12.46
N ALA A 5 2.82 -0.68 -13.44
CA ALA A 5 1.57 -0.54 -14.20
C ALA A 5 0.34 -0.64 -13.30
N VAL A 6 0.36 -1.56 -12.33
CA VAL A 6 -0.72 -1.70 -11.33
C VAL A 6 -0.79 -0.49 -10.40
N ALA A 7 0.36 -0.01 -9.92
CA ALA A 7 0.40 1.18 -9.05
C ALA A 7 -0.15 2.41 -9.77
N GLU A 8 0.24 2.62 -11.03
CA GLU A 8 -0.28 3.70 -11.87
C GLU A 8 -1.79 3.56 -12.10
N ALA A 9 -2.27 2.37 -12.42
CA ALA A 9 -3.70 2.10 -12.60
C ALA A 9 -4.50 2.44 -11.32
N VAL A 10 -4.02 2.06 -10.14
CA VAL A 10 -4.66 2.41 -8.85
C VAL A 10 -4.70 3.93 -8.64
N VAL A 11 -3.56 4.61 -8.83
CA VAL A 11 -3.46 6.07 -8.61
C VAL A 11 -4.34 6.84 -9.61
N THR A 12 -4.35 6.44 -10.87
CA THR A 12 -5.18 7.10 -11.89
C THR A 12 -6.67 6.81 -11.68
N THR A 13 -7.06 5.61 -11.25
CA THR A 13 -8.46 5.32 -10.89
C THR A 13 -8.88 6.21 -9.72
N GLN A 14 -8.04 6.34 -8.69
CA GLN A 14 -8.34 7.26 -7.58
C GLN A 14 -8.35 8.73 -8.02
N ARG A 15 -7.48 9.13 -8.96
CA ARG A 15 -7.46 10.48 -9.50
C ARG A 15 -8.82 10.84 -10.12
N ASP A 16 -9.38 9.92 -10.89
CA ASP A 16 -10.59 10.12 -11.68
C ASP A 16 -11.87 9.91 -10.86
N TRP A 17 -11.88 8.97 -9.92
CA TRP A 17 -13.08 8.61 -9.15
C TRP A 17 -13.09 9.19 -7.72
N GLY A 18 -11.98 9.71 -7.21
CA GLY A 18 -11.90 10.27 -5.87
C GLY A 18 -12.85 11.47 -5.68
N ASN A 19 -13.41 11.62 -4.47
CA ASN A 19 -14.23 12.78 -4.14
C ASN A 19 -13.35 14.05 -4.14
N ARG A 20 -13.71 15.03 -4.98
CA ARG A 20 -13.01 16.32 -5.10
C ARG A 20 -13.75 17.50 -4.44
N THR A 21 -14.93 17.25 -3.88
CA THR A 21 -15.78 18.27 -3.26
C THR A 21 -15.63 18.26 -1.75
N ASP A 22 -15.64 17.08 -1.12
CA ASP A 22 -15.47 16.93 0.33
C ASP A 22 -14.16 16.19 0.64
N ARG A 23 -13.22 16.94 1.22
CA ARG A 23 -11.90 16.44 1.60
C ARG A 23 -11.98 15.32 2.64
N LYS A 24 -12.99 15.29 3.51
CA LYS A 24 -13.15 14.21 4.52
C LYS A 24 -13.35 12.86 3.84
N ASN A 25 -13.98 12.86 2.66
CA ASN A 25 -14.31 11.68 1.87
C ASN A 25 -13.38 11.46 0.65
N ALA A 26 -12.24 12.16 0.57
CA ALA A 26 -11.36 12.13 -0.59
C ALA A 26 -10.38 10.94 -0.64
N LYS A 27 -10.22 10.19 0.46
CA LYS A 27 -9.30 9.03 0.53
C LYS A 27 -9.84 7.84 -0.27
N THR A 28 -8.95 7.00 -0.81
CA THR A 28 -9.31 5.82 -1.63
C THR A 28 -10.27 4.87 -0.95
N LYS A 29 -10.17 4.69 0.38
CA LYS A 29 -11.11 3.83 1.13
C LYS A 29 -12.57 4.20 0.90
N TYR A 30 -12.89 5.49 0.82
CA TYR A 30 -14.25 5.98 0.60
C TYR A 30 -14.69 5.83 -0.85
N THR A 31 -13.73 5.78 -1.77
CA THR A 31 -14.01 5.48 -3.17
C THR A 31 -14.36 4.00 -3.33
N LEU A 32 -13.62 3.11 -2.65
CA LEU A 32 -13.92 1.68 -2.57
C LEU A 32 -15.27 1.41 -1.88
N GLU A 33 -15.57 2.09 -0.78
CA GLU A 33 -16.88 1.99 -0.10
C GLU A 33 -18.03 2.41 -1.03
N ARG A 34 -17.84 3.46 -1.84
CA ARG A 34 -18.88 3.99 -2.73
C ARG A 34 -19.10 3.13 -3.98
N VAL A 35 -18.03 2.65 -4.62
CA VAL A 35 -18.12 1.93 -5.91
C VAL A 35 -18.06 0.41 -5.78
N GLY A 36 -17.64 -0.09 -4.62
CA GLY A 36 -17.36 -1.50 -4.38
C GLY A 36 -15.95 -1.92 -4.80
N VAL A 37 -15.40 -2.90 -4.09
CA VAL A 37 -14.04 -3.43 -4.31
C VAL A 37 -13.91 -4.08 -5.69
N GLU A 38 -14.89 -4.89 -6.10
CA GLU A 38 -14.85 -5.60 -7.39
C GLU A 38 -14.89 -4.62 -8.57
N THR A 39 -15.71 -3.57 -8.50
CA THR A 39 -15.76 -2.52 -9.53
C THR A 39 -14.43 -1.80 -9.65
N PHE A 40 -13.83 -1.44 -8.50
CA PHE A 40 -12.53 -0.78 -8.49
C PHE A 40 -11.42 -1.71 -9.03
N LYS A 41 -11.43 -2.98 -8.62
CA LYS A 41 -10.51 -4.01 -9.10
C LYS A 41 -10.60 -4.18 -10.62
N ALA A 42 -11.80 -4.28 -11.16
CA ALA A 42 -12.02 -4.42 -12.60
C ALA A 42 -11.49 -3.22 -13.40
N GLU A 43 -11.62 -2.00 -12.87
CA GLU A 43 -11.06 -0.80 -13.51
C GLU A 43 -9.53 -0.78 -13.45
N VAL A 44 -8.94 -1.20 -12.33
CA VAL A 44 -7.48 -1.32 -12.22
C VAL A 44 -6.94 -2.38 -13.20
N GLU A 45 -7.59 -3.54 -13.29
CA GLU A 45 -7.26 -4.58 -14.28
C GLU A 45 -7.33 -4.04 -15.72
N ARG A 46 -8.40 -3.30 -16.04
CA ARG A 46 -8.59 -2.68 -17.36
C ARG A 46 -7.47 -1.70 -17.70
N ARG A 47 -7.07 -0.84 -16.76
CA ARG A 47 -6.02 0.17 -16.97
C ARG A 47 -4.63 -0.43 -17.03
N ALA A 48 -4.35 -1.41 -16.17
CA ALA A 48 -3.05 -2.09 -16.15
C ALA A 48 -2.91 -3.12 -17.28
N GLY A 49 -3.99 -3.46 -17.99
CA GLY A 49 -3.98 -4.45 -19.07
C GLY A 49 -3.73 -5.88 -18.58
N ILE A 50 -4.03 -6.16 -17.31
CA ILE A 50 -3.78 -7.46 -16.68
C ILE A 50 -5.03 -7.96 -15.97
N LYS A 51 -5.14 -9.29 -15.82
CA LYS A 51 -6.12 -9.92 -14.93
C LYS A 51 -5.44 -10.38 -13.65
N PHE A 52 -6.00 -10.03 -12.51
CA PHE A 52 -5.42 -10.44 -11.24
C PHE A 52 -5.64 -11.93 -11.01
N GLU A 53 -4.57 -12.62 -10.62
CA GLU A 53 -4.65 -13.97 -10.09
C GLU A 53 -5.47 -14.00 -8.78
N PRO A 54 -6.01 -15.17 -8.40
CA PRO A 54 -6.55 -15.38 -7.07
C PRO A 54 -5.54 -14.94 -5.99
N ILE A 55 -6.07 -14.44 -4.87
CA ILE A 55 -5.24 -14.02 -3.75
C ILE A 55 -4.40 -15.20 -3.25
N ARG A 56 -3.10 -14.99 -3.12
CA ARG A 56 -2.21 -15.98 -2.51
C ARG A 56 -2.39 -15.93 -0.99
N PRO A 57 -2.42 -17.07 -0.30
CA PRO A 57 -2.55 -17.08 1.15
C PRO A 57 -1.34 -16.38 1.78
N TYR A 58 -1.59 -15.57 2.80
CA TYR A 58 -0.56 -14.91 3.59
C TYR A 58 -1.04 -14.82 5.04
N GLU A 59 -0.09 -14.75 5.96
CA GLU A 59 -0.35 -14.57 7.39
C GLU A 59 0.43 -13.35 7.88
N PHE A 60 -0.21 -12.53 8.72
CA PHE A 60 0.47 -11.45 9.40
C PHE A 60 1.19 -12.01 10.63
N THR A 61 2.49 -12.27 10.49
CA THR A 61 3.32 -12.87 11.55
C THR A 61 3.79 -11.88 12.61
N GLY A 62 3.55 -10.58 12.41
CA GLY A 62 3.96 -9.54 13.35
C GLY A 62 3.62 -8.13 12.87
N ARG A 63 3.60 -7.19 13.81
CA ARG A 63 3.41 -5.76 13.55
C ARG A 63 4.34 -4.97 14.46
N GLY A 64 5.18 -4.11 13.88
CA GLY A 64 6.09 -3.24 14.61
C GLY A 64 7.56 -3.45 14.26
N ASP A 65 8.40 -2.56 14.78
CA ASP A 65 9.84 -2.58 14.52
C ASP A 65 10.53 -3.69 15.32
N ARG A 66 11.50 -4.34 14.67
CA ARG A 66 12.38 -5.32 15.33
C ARG A 66 13.52 -4.56 15.99
N ILE A 67 13.27 -4.07 17.21
CA ILE A 67 14.24 -3.31 18.01
C ILE A 67 15.46 -4.18 18.36
N GLY A 68 16.65 -3.57 18.33
CA GLY A 68 17.92 -4.23 18.64
C GLY A 68 18.65 -4.76 17.40
N TRP A 69 19.60 -5.66 17.64
CA TRP A 69 20.45 -6.25 16.60
C TRP A 69 19.74 -7.39 15.87
N VAL A 70 19.70 -7.31 14.54
CA VAL A 70 19.17 -8.36 13.65
C VAL A 70 20.20 -8.66 12.57
N LYS A 71 20.45 -9.94 12.33
CA LYS A 71 21.29 -10.40 11.23
C LYS A 71 20.46 -10.39 9.92
N GLY A 72 20.94 -9.65 8.93
CA GLY A 72 20.35 -9.52 7.60
C GLY A 72 20.53 -10.79 6.76
N ILE A 73 19.83 -10.82 5.63
CA ILE A 73 19.92 -11.92 4.66
C ILE A 73 21.26 -11.97 3.92
N ASP A 74 22.01 -10.87 3.99
CA ASP A 74 23.35 -10.66 3.43
C ASP A 74 24.46 -10.89 4.46
N ASP A 75 24.13 -11.55 5.58
CA ASP A 75 25.02 -11.80 6.73
C ASP A 75 25.51 -10.56 7.49
N ASN A 76 25.04 -9.36 7.14
CA ASN A 76 25.37 -8.13 7.85
C ASN A 76 24.48 -7.92 9.09
N TRP A 77 24.95 -7.11 10.04
CA TRP A 77 24.18 -6.78 11.24
C TRP A 77 23.52 -5.42 11.12
N HIS A 78 22.22 -5.35 11.44
CA HIS A 78 21.45 -4.12 11.50
C HIS A 78 21.01 -3.84 12.94
N LEU A 79 21.17 -2.60 13.42
CA LEU A 79 20.70 -2.16 14.72
C LEU A 79 19.51 -1.21 14.53
N THR A 80 18.34 -1.61 15.01
CA THR A 80 17.15 -0.74 15.04
C THR A 80 17.05 -0.08 16.41
N LEU A 81 17.22 1.25 16.44
CA LEU A 81 17.08 2.07 17.65
C LEU A 81 15.68 2.69 17.73
N PHE A 82 15.09 2.65 18.91
CA PHE A 82 13.88 3.40 19.19
C PHE A 82 14.23 4.89 19.36
N ILE A 83 13.63 5.74 18.52
CA ILE A 83 13.73 7.19 18.64
C ILE A 83 12.37 7.72 19.09
N GLU A 84 12.33 8.29 20.29
CA GLU A 84 11.10 8.82 20.84
C GLU A 84 10.52 9.91 19.93
N ASN A 85 9.28 9.71 19.48
CA ASN A 85 8.57 10.59 18.54
C ASN A 85 9.30 10.81 17.20
N GLY A 86 10.32 10.02 16.86
CA GLY A 86 11.18 10.23 15.68
C GLY A 86 11.95 11.55 15.71
N ARG A 87 12.07 12.21 16.86
CA ARG A 87 12.72 13.52 16.98
C ARG A 87 14.22 13.34 17.16
N ILE A 88 14.99 13.98 16.29
CA ILE A 88 16.43 14.15 16.41
C ILE A 88 16.68 15.65 16.56
N LEU A 89 17.54 16.03 17.51
CA LEU A 89 18.02 17.39 17.70
C LEU A 89 19.38 17.53 16.99
N ASP A 90 19.63 18.70 16.42
CA ASP A 90 20.92 19.12 15.86
C ASP A 90 21.76 19.79 16.95
#